data_AF-A0A2H9LYF4-F1
#
_entry.id   AF-A0A2H9LYF4-F1
#
_cell.length_a   1.000
_cell.length_b   1.000
_cell.length_c   1.000
_cell.angle_alpha   90.00
_cell.angle_beta   90.00
_cell.angle_gamma   90.00
#
_symmetry.space_group_name_H-M   'P 1'
#
loop_
_entity.id
_entity.type
_entity.pdbx_description
1 polymer ?
#
loop_
_entity_poly.entity_id
_entity_poly.type
_entity_poly.pdbx_seq_one_letter_code
_entity_poly.pdbx_strand_id
1 'polypeptide(L)'
;AYVNAGVELNRFKEALGKTQMTVRGDLIGAFNEIVNELWPFIYPYRDYTQIRLNVTDIGYTFEAFNGEWKSFEVVASGGEKACLAMVMRVAFAIVLAPAAGWLILDEPTHNLDKEAIFMFSEALQNKIPGIVNQTFVITHETSLLNLTVNKYRLAREKELNEDTAVEVVA
;
A
#
# COMPACT_ATOMS: atom_id res chain seq x y z
N ALA A 1 27.65 -40.44 15.37
CA ALA A 1 26.46 -39.67 15.78
C ALA A 1 26.59 -38.18 15.44
N TYR A 2 27.57 -37.45 16.00
CA TYR A 2 27.72 -36.00 15.81
C TYR A 2 28.00 -35.52 14.37
N VAL A 3 28.79 -36.27 13.57
CA VAL A 3 29.06 -35.93 12.16
C VAL A 3 27.78 -35.92 11.32
N ASN A 4 26.83 -36.80 11.63
CA ASN A 4 25.55 -36.88 10.93
C ASN A 4 24.63 -35.69 11.28
N ALA A 5 24.68 -35.20 12.53
CA ALA A 5 23.88 -34.05 12.96
C ALA A 5 24.30 -32.74 12.25
N GLY A 6 25.60 -32.53 12.01
CA GLY A 6 26.08 -31.36 11.27
C GLY A 6 25.68 -31.36 9.79
N VAL A 7 25.70 -32.52 9.15
CA VAL A 7 25.25 -32.68 7.75
C VAL A 7 23.75 -32.42 7.61
N GLU A 8 22.94 -32.97 8.51
CA GLU A 8 21.48 -32.76 8.51
C GLU A 8 21.11 -31.30 8.82
N LEU A 9 21.83 -30.62 9.73
CA LEU A 9 21.60 -29.21 10.01
C LEU A 9 21.94 -28.32 8.80
N ASN A 10 23.02 -28.62 8.07
CA ASN A 10 23.36 -27.90 6.84
C ASN A 10 22.31 -28.10 5.74
N ARG A 11 21.81 -29.32 5.56
CA ARG A 11 20.70 -29.60 4.64
C ARG A 11 19.45 -28.80 5.00
N PHE A 12 19.11 -28.75 6.28
CA PHE A 12 17.98 -27.95 6.76
C PHE A 12 18.19 -26.46 6.50
N LYS A 13 19.38 -25.92 6.79
CA LYS A 13 19.73 -24.52 6.50
C LYS A 13 19.61 -24.18 5.01
N GLU A 14 20.10 -25.05 4.13
CA GLU A 14 19.98 -24.87 2.69
C GLU A 14 18.52 -24.94 2.22
N ALA A 15 17.75 -25.89 2.73
CA ALA A 15 16.32 -26.01 2.42
C ALA A 15 15.53 -24.78 2.89
N LEU A 16 15.81 -24.28 4.09
CA LEU A 16 15.20 -23.07 4.63
C LEU A 16 15.56 -21.84 3.80
N GLY A 17 16.83 -21.69 3.44
CA GLY A 17 17.28 -20.59 2.57
C GLY A 17 16.60 -20.62 1.21
N LYS A 18 16.49 -21.79 0.57
CA LYS A 18 15.75 -21.95 -0.70
C LYS A 18 14.28 -21.60 -0.54
N THR A 19 13.63 -22.11 0.50
CA THR A 19 12.21 -21.84 0.78
C THR A 19 11.96 -20.34 0.98
N GLN A 20 12.81 -19.66 1.76
CA GLN A 20 12.72 -18.22 1.98
C GLN A 20 12.88 -17.44 0.67
N MET A 21 13.84 -17.82 -0.19
CA MET A 21 14.04 -17.17 -1.49
C MET A 21 12.82 -17.34 -2.40
N THR A 22 12.23 -18.53 -2.46
CA THR A 22 11.02 -18.80 -3.24
C THR A 22 9.83 -17.99 -2.72
N VAL A 23 9.49 -18.11 -1.43
CA VAL A 23 8.35 -17.40 -0.83
C VAL A 23 8.51 -15.88 -0.97
N ARG A 24 9.72 -15.36 -0.79
CA ARG A 24 10.02 -13.94 -1.00
C ARG A 24 9.81 -13.53 -2.45
N GLY A 25 10.28 -14.33 -3.40
CA GLY A 25 10.11 -14.08 -4.84
C GLY A 25 8.64 -14.00 -5.22
N ASP A 26 7.84 -14.96 -4.77
CA ASP A 26 6.40 -15.02 -5.03
C ASP A 26 5.67 -13.80 -4.43
N LEU A 27 6.00 -13.45 -3.18
CA LEU A 27 5.41 -12.29 -2.50
C LEU A 27 5.73 -10.98 -3.21
N ILE A 28 6.99 -10.79 -3.63
CA ILE A 28 7.41 -9.58 -4.35
C ILE A 28 6.80 -9.53 -5.75
N GLY A 29 6.67 -10.67 -6.42
CA GLY A 29 5.97 -10.78 -7.70
C GLY A 29 4.52 -10.31 -7.57
N ALA A 30 3.76 -10.91 -6.66
CA ALA A 30 2.37 -10.54 -6.40
C ALA A 30 2.22 -9.07 -5.98
N PHE A 31 3.13 -8.57 -5.15
CA PHE A 31 3.16 -7.17 -4.75
C PHE A 31 3.38 -6.24 -5.94
N ASN A 32 4.37 -6.53 -6.80
CA ASN A 32 4.66 -5.72 -7.97
C ASN A 32 3.50 -5.72 -8.98
N GLU A 33 2.78 -6.82 -9.13
CA GLU A 33 1.58 -6.88 -9.97
C GLU A 33 0.51 -5.90 -9.49
N ILE A 34 0.13 -5.99 -8.21
CA ILE A 34 -0.91 -5.12 -7.62
C ILE A 34 -0.47 -3.66 -7.63
N VAL A 35 0.80 -3.38 -7.29
CA VAL A 35 1.33 -2.02 -7.33
C VAL A 35 1.23 -1.44 -8.74
N ASN A 36 1.59 -2.18 -9.78
CA ASN A 36 1.50 -1.67 -11.15
C ASN A 36 0.06 -1.58 -11.67
N GLU A 37 -0.87 -2.33 -11.11
CA GLU A 37 -2.30 -2.17 -11.38
C GLU A 37 -2.84 -0.87 -10.75
N LEU A 38 -2.45 -0.56 -9.52
CA LEU A 38 -2.92 0.61 -8.77
C LEU A 38 -2.21 1.91 -9.16
N TRP A 39 -0.92 1.84 -9.51
CA TRP A 39 -0.06 2.99 -9.74
C TRP A 39 -0.66 4.03 -10.69
N PRO A 40 -1.19 3.67 -11.88
CA PRO A 40 -1.75 4.65 -12.82
C PRO A 40 -2.99 5.40 -12.30
N PHE A 41 -3.66 4.86 -11.27
CA PHE A 41 -4.86 5.44 -10.68
C PHE A 41 -4.59 6.26 -9.43
N ILE A 42 -3.37 6.21 -8.88
CA ILE A 42 -2.99 6.96 -7.68
C ILE A 42 -1.90 7.99 -7.99
N TYR A 43 -1.07 7.74 -9.01
CA TYR A 43 0.07 8.57 -9.36
C TYR A 43 -0.29 9.64 -10.42
N PRO A 44 -0.30 10.94 -10.06
CA PRO A 44 -0.82 11.98 -10.96
C PRO A 44 0.16 12.48 -12.01
N TYR A 45 1.47 12.44 -11.73
CA TYR A 45 2.45 13.17 -12.54
C TYR A 45 2.82 12.46 -13.85
N ARG A 46 2.55 11.15 -13.96
CA ARG A 46 2.68 10.33 -15.18
C ARG A 46 4.07 10.31 -15.84
N ASP A 47 5.07 10.87 -15.21
CA ASP A 47 6.47 10.78 -15.60
C ASP A 47 7.05 9.38 -15.33
N TYR A 48 6.52 8.65 -14.35
CA TYR A 48 6.80 7.22 -14.15
C TYR A 48 5.58 6.36 -14.46
N THR A 49 5.76 5.42 -15.39
CA THR A 49 4.67 4.57 -15.89
C THR A 49 4.51 3.28 -15.09
N GLN A 50 5.60 2.80 -14.49
CA GLN A 50 5.62 1.59 -13.68
C GLN A 50 6.50 1.81 -12.46
N ILE A 51 6.24 1.04 -11.41
CA ILE A 51 7.04 1.03 -10.20
C ILE A 51 7.15 -0.41 -9.68
N ARG A 52 8.32 -0.77 -9.15
CA ARG A 52 8.56 -2.11 -8.62
C ARG A 52 9.42 -2.06 -7.37
N LEU A 53 9.21 -3.03 -6.50
CA LEU A 53 10.14 -3.43 -5.47
C LEU A 53 11.15 -4.40 -6.09
N ASN A 54 12.42 -3.99 -6.13
CA ASN A 54 13.53 -4.80 -6.59
C ASN A 54 14.31 -5.34 -5.39
N VAL A 55 14.84 -6.56 -5.53
CA VAL A 55 15.70 -7.20 -4.51
C VAL A 55 17.15 -6.98 -4.92
N THR A 56 17.94 -6.41 -4.01
CA THR A 56 19.37 -6.19 -4.19
C THR A 56 20.18 -7.02 -3.20
N ASP A 57 21.50 -7.04 -3.36
CA ASP A 57 22.40 -7.75 -2.43
C ASP A 57 22.34 -7.21 -1.00
N ILE A 58 21.93 -5.95 -0.83
CA ILE A 58 21.89 -5.24 0.46
C ILE A 58 20.47 -5.03 1.01
N GLY A 59 19.43 -5.45 0.28
CA GLY A 59 18.04 -5.31 0.74
C GLY A 59 17.04 -5.13 -0.39
N TYR A 60 16.21 -4.11 -0.27
CA TYR A 60 15.15 -3.80 -1.23
C TYR A 60 15.24 -2.35 -1.67
N THR A 61 14.97 -2.10 -2.95
CA THR A 61 14.92 -0.75 -3.51
C THR A 61 13.67 -0.61 -4.35
N PHE A 62 13.02 0.54 -4.24
CA PHE A 62 11.98 0.91 -5.20
C PHE A 62 12.61 1.47 -6.45
N GLU A 63 12.16 0.97 -7.60
CA GLU A 63 12.56 1.46 -8.90
C GLU A 63 11.34 1.90 -9.69
N ALA A 64 11.46 3.04 -10.36
CA ALA A 64 10.42 3.55 -11.23
C ALA A 64 10.90 3.57 -12.68
N PHE A 65 9.97 3.35 -13.60
CA PHE A 65 10.25 3.25 -15.02
C PHE A 65 9.82 4.50 -15.78
N ASN A 66 10.79 5.16 -16.40
CA ASN A 66 10.60 6.23 -17.37
C ASN A 66 11.60 6.04 -18.53
N GLY A 67 11.33 5.05 -19.38
CA GLY A 67 12.25 4.59 -20.43
C GLY A 67 13.40 3.70 -19.93
N GLU A 68 13.86 3.93 -18.69
CA GLU A 68 14.78 3.08 -17.96
C GLU A 68 14.37 2.98 -16.48
N TRP A 69 14.78 1.89 -15.80
CA TRP A 69 14.54 1.71 -14.36
C TRP A 69 15.54 2.55 -13.56
N LYS A 70 15.02 3.41 -12.68
CA LYS A 70 15.82 4.26 -11.78
C LYS A 70 15.39 4.06 -10.34
N SER A 71 16.34 4.19 -9.41
CA SER A 71 16.02 4.21 -7.98
C SER A 71 15.06 5.35 -7.68
N PHE A 72 13.84 5.01 -7.27
CA PHE A 72 12.78 5.96 -6.95
C PHE A 72 13.14 6.80 -5.73
N GLU A 73 13.90 6.26 -4.78
CA GLU A 73 14.37 6.99 -3.61
C GLU A 73 15.22 8.22 -3.96
N VAL A 74 15.96 8.13 -5.07
CA VAL A 74 16.86 9.19 -5.55
C VAL A 74 16.12 10.20 -6.41
N VAL A 75 15.22 9.74 -7.29
CA VAL A 75 14.59 10.61 -8.30
C VAL A 75 13.29 11.24 -7.83
N ALA A 76 12.61 10.65 -6.84
CA ALA A 76 11.29 11.09 -6.43
C ALA A 76 11.31 12.22 -5.39
N SER A 77 10.40 13.17 -5.57
CA SER A 77 10.02 14.20 -4.61
C SER A 77 9.30 13.61 -3.38
N GLY A 78 9.10 14.44 -2.36
CA GLY A 78 8.36 14.03 -1.16
C GLY A 78 6.91 13.62 -1.45
N GLY A 79 6.23 14.32 -2.35
CA GLY A 79 4.84 14.01 -2.73
C GLY A 79 4.73 12.70 -3.51
N GLU A 80 5.65 12.45 -4.44
CA GLU A 80 5.72 11.18 -5.19
C GLU A 80 6.01 9.99 -4.27
N LYS A 81 6.88 10.18 -3.27
CA LYS A 81 7.13 9.19 -2.21
C LYS A 81 5.89 8.94 -1.35
N ALA A 82 5.09 9.96 -1.07
CA ALA A 82 3.82 9.80 -0.37
C ALA A 82 2.79 9.01 -1.20
N CYS A 83 2.75 9.24 -2.52
CA CYS A 83 1.92 8.45 -3.45
C CYS A 83 2.32 6.98 -3.44
N LEU A 84 3.63 6.69 -3.55
CA LEU A 84 4.14 5.32 -3.42
C LEU A 84 3.75 4.73 -2.07
N ALA A 85 3.97 5.43 -0.96
CA ALA A 85 3.61 4.94 0.36
C ALA A 85 2.12 4.57 0.47
N MET A 86 1.22 5.35 -0.14
CA MET A 86 -0.19 4.97 -0.25
C MET A 86 -0.38 3.66 -1.01
N VAL A 87 0.15 3.58 -2.23
CA VAL A 87 0.00 2.39 -3.10
C VAL A 87 0.56 1.15 -2.41
N MET A 88 1.70 1.27 -1.75
CA MET A 88 2.33 0.18 -0.99
C MET A 88 1.44 -0.33 0.14
N ARG A 89 0.81 0.57 0.92
CA ARG A 89 -0.06 0.16 2.04
C ARG A 89 -1.23 -0.67 1.53
N VAL A 90 -1.86 -0.23 0.45
CA VAL A 90 -2.97 -0.95 -0.17
C VAL A 90 -2.47 -2.29 -0.73
N ALA A 91 -1.40 -2.28 -1.53
CA ALA A 91 -0.86 -3.49 -2.14
C ALA A 91 -0.42 -4.53 -1.09
N PHE A 92 0.31 -4.13 -0.04
CA PHE A 92 0.70 -5.06 1.02
C PHE A 92 -0.49 -5.60 1.80
N ALA A 93 -1.51 -4.77 2.09
CA ALA A 93 -2.72 -5.26 2.74
C ALA A 93 -3.38 -6.39 1.92
N ILE A 94 -3.43 -6.25 0.60
CA ILE A 94 -4.03 -7.25 -0.30
C ILE A 94 -3.14 -8.50 -0.40
N VAL A 95 -1.84 -8.35 -0.62
CA VAL A 95 -0.91 -9.49 -0.77
C VAL A 95 -0.79 -10.30 0.52
N LEU A 96 -0.70 -9.63 1.67
CA LEU A 96 -0.52 -10.29 2.96
C LEU A 96 -1.82 -10.88 3.50
N ALA A 97 -2.97 -10.34 3.10
CA ALA A 97 -4.29 -10.80 3.53
C ALA A 97 -5.27 -10.90 2.34
N PRO A 98 -5.06 -11.83 1.39
CA PRO A 98 -5.87 -11.93 0.18
C PRO A 98 -7.34 -12.31 0.44
N ALA A 99 -7.63 -12.86 1.63
CA ALA A 99 -8.99 -13.18 2.07
C ALA A 99 -9.64 -12.04 2.90
N ALA A 100 -8.98 -10.89 3.03
CA ALA A 100 -9.55 -9.75 3.75
C ALA A 100 -10.77 -9.22 3.00
N GLY A 101 -11.93 -9.27 3.64
CA GLY A 101 -13.15 -8.67 3.08
C GLY A 101 -13.15 -7.14 3.18
N TRP A 102 -12.39 -6.58 4.13
CA TRP A 102 -12.42 -5.16 4.48
C TRP A 102 -11.03 -4.53 4.43
N LEU A 103 -10.96 -3.29 3.97
CA LEU A 103 -9.78 -2.41 4.01
C LEU A 103 -10.11 -1.19 4.88
N ILE A 104 -9.29 -0.91 5.90
CA ILE A 104 -9.47 0.26 6.77
C ILE A 104 -8.26 1.17 6.60
N LEU A 105 -8.50 2.41 6.21
CA LEU A 105 -7.48 3.41 5.94
C LEU A 105 -7.64 4.58 6.92
N ASP A 106 -6.65 4.76 7.78
CA ASP A 106 -6.62 5.83 8.78
C ASP A 106 -5.73 6.99 8.32
N GLU A 107 -6.34 8.15 8.07
CA GLU A 107 -5.75 9.36 7.51
C GLU A 107 -4.81 9.10 6.32
N PRO A 108 -5.30 8.41 5.27
CA PRO A 108 -4.43 7.90 4.22
C PRO A 108 -3.83 9.01 3.35
N THR A 109 -4.48 10.17 3.27
CA THR A 109 -4.12 11.31 2.43
C THR A 109 -3.02 12.20 3.00
N HIS A 110 -2.46 11.87 4.17
CA HIS A 110 -1.41 12.67 4.78
C HIS A 110 -0.19 12.80 3.85
N ASN A 111 0.30 14.04 3.65
CA ASN A 111 1.38 14.41 2.72
C ASN A 111 1.08 14.20 1.22
N LEU A 112 -0.15 13.85 0.83
CA LEU A 112 -0.55 13.90 -0.58
C LEU A 112 -0.90 15.34 -0.98
N ASP A 113 -0.57 15.70 -2.22
CA ASP A 113 -1.08 16.92 -2.80
C ASP A 113 -2.52 16.75 -3.28
N LYS A 114 -3.15 17.85 -3.70
CA LYS A 114 -4.56 17.85 -4.10
C LYS A 114 -4.84 16.93 -5.29
N GLU A 115 -3.89 16.80 -6.21
CA GLU A 115 -4.07 16.00 -7.42
C GLU A 115 -3.98 14.50 -7.09
N ALA A 116 -3.03 14.10 -6.25
CA ALA A 116 -2.94 12.75 -5.71
C ALA A 116 -4.15 12.38 -4.85
N ILE A 117 -4.67 13.32 -4.04
CA ILE A 117 -5.92 13.11 -3.28
C ILE A 117 -7.10 12.85 -4.22
N PHE A 118 -7.21 13.61 -5.32
CA PHE A 118 -8.26 13.42 -6.33
C PHE A 118 -8.13 12.09 -7.07
N MET A 119 -6.92 11.68 -7.44
CA MET A 119 -6.71 10.39 -8.10
C MET A 119 -6.98 9.22 -7.16
N PHE A 120 -6.48 9.29 -5.92
CA PHE A 120 -6.75 8.28 -4.89
C PHE A 120 -8.26 8.14 -4.60
N SER A 121 -8.94 9.28 -4.53
CA SER A 121 -10.39 9.42 -4.49
C SER A 121 -11.10 8.64 -5.62
N GLU A 122 -10.67 8.80 -6.86
CA GLU A 122 -11.21 8.04 -8.00
C GLU A 122 -10.87 6.55 -7.92
N ALA A 123 -9.67 6.19 -7.45
CA ALA A 123 -9.24 4.81 -7.27
C ALA A 123 -10.09 4.09 -6.20
N LEU A 124 -10.42 4.76 -5.11
CA LEU A 124 -11.32 4.24 -4.06
C LEU A 124 -12.71 3.89 -4.58
N GLN A 125 -13.21 4.64 -5.58
CA GLN A 125 -14.53 4.37 -6.17
C GLN A 125 -14.49 3.31 -7.26
N ASN A 126 -13.47 3.35 -8.12
CA ASN A 126 -13.52 2.64 -9.40
C ASN A 126 -12.60 1.42 -9.45
N LYS A 127 -11.57 1.35 -8.60
CA LYS A 127 -10.55 0.29 -8.63
C LYS A 127 -10.54 -0.57 -7.39
N ILE A 128 -10.47 0.05 -6.22
CA ILE A 128 -10.40 -0.66 -4.95
C ILE A 128 -11.60 -1.62 -4.73
N PRO A 129 -12.84 -1.32 -5.16
CA PRO A 129 -13.96 -2.27 -5.03
C PRO A 129 -13.80 -3.56 -5.85
N GLY A 130 -12.95 -3.57 -6.87
CA GLY A 130 -12.58 -4.78 -7.61
C GLY A 130 -11.58 -5.66 -6.85
N ILE A 131 -10.98 -5.14 -5.77
CA ILE A 131 -9.92 -5.80 -5.02
C ILE A 131 -10.36 -6.19 -3.61
N VAL A 132 -11.14 -5.32 -2.95
CA VAL A 132 -11.68 -5.54 -1.60
C VAL A 132 -13.16 -5.15 -1.55
N ASN A 133 -13.97 -5.96 -0.85
CA ASN A 133 -15.43 -5.81 -0.88
C ASN A 133 -15.91 -4.53 -0.17
N GLN A 134 -15.25 -4.13 0.92
CA GLN A 134 -15.62 -2.95 1.69
C GLN A 134 -14.37 -2.16 2.06
N THR A 135 -14.41 -0.84 1.88
CA THR A 135 -13.37 0.06 2.35
C THR A 135 -13.96 1.04 3.37
N PHE A 136 -13.21 1.29 4.44
CA PHE A 136 -13.47 2.35 5.42
C PHE A 136 -12.33 3.34 5.34
N VAL A 137 -12.66 4.63 5.23
CA VAL A 137 -11.68 5.72 5.22
C VAL A 137 -11.98 6.64 6.38
N ILE A 138 -11.01 6.81 7.27
CA ILE A 138 -11.04 7.78 8.36
C ILE A 138 -10.22 8.97 7.87
N THR A 139 -10.84 10.13 7.72
CA THR A 139 -10.13 11.31 7.25
C THR A 139 -10.84 12.60 7.65
N HIS A 140 -10.06 13.67 7.79
CA HIS A 140 -10.54 15.04 7.83
C HIS A 140 -10.72 15.69 6.45
N GLU A 141 -10.32 15.01 5.36
CA GLU A 141 -10.40 15.52 3.99
C GLU A 141 -11.84 15.50 3.45
N THR A 142 -12.45 16.68 3.36
CA THR A 142 -13.83 16.82 2.87
C THR A 142 -13.99 16.49 1.39
N SER A 143 -12.90 16.55 0.61
CA SER A 143 -12.88 16.18 -0.81
C SER A 143 -13.26 14.71 -1.03
N LEU A 144 -12.89 13.82 -0.10
CA LEU A 144 -13.22 12.40 -0.12
C LEU A 144 -14.70 12.12 0.23
N LEU A 145 -15.40 13.06 0.87
CA LEU A 145 -16.80 12.88 1.27
C LEU A 145 -17.73 12.74 0.08
N ASN A 146 -17.42 13.34 -1.07
CA ASN A 146 -18.31 13.26 -2.24
C ASN A 146 -18.32 11.88 -2.90
N LEU A 147 -17.44 10.98 -2.46
CA LEU A 147 -17.12 9.76 -3.19
C LEU A 147 -17.57 8.49 -2.48
N THR A 148 -18.10 8.61 -1.26
CA THR A 148 -18.47 7.48 -0.40
C THR A 148 -19.98 7.29 -0.36
N VAL A 149 -20.39 6.02 -0.21
CA VAL A 149 -21.81 5.63 -0.14
C VAL A 149 -22.41 6.00 1.21
N ASN A 150 -21.69 5.74 2.31
CA ASN A 150 -22.12 6.05 3.68
C ASN A 150 -21.10 6.97 4.35
N LYS A 151 -21.58 7.99 5.08
CA LYS A 151 -20.73 9.01 5.72
C LYS A 151 -21.11 9.19 7.18
N TYR A 152 -20.09 9.15 8.03
CA TYR A 152 -20.22 9.38 9.46
C TYR A 152 -19.32 10.53 9.87
N ARG A 153 -19.88 11.53 10.53
CA ARG A 153 -19.11 12.62 11.14
C ARG A 153 -18.97 12.34 12.62
N LEU A 154 -17.72 12.32 13.09
CA LEU A 154 -17.40 12.21 14.50
C LEU A 154 -17.02 13.60 15.00
N ALA A 155 -17.71 14.10 16.02
CA ALA A 155 -17.48 15.42 16.60
C ALA A 155 -17.38 15.33 18.13
N ARG A 156 -16.50 16.13 18.71
CA ARG A 156 -16.31 16.21 20.16
C ARG A 156 -15.76 17.57 20.57
N GLU A 157 -16.43 18.24 21.49
CA GLU A 157 -15.92 19.43 22.16
C GLU A 157 -15.02 19.02 23.34
N LYS A 158 -13.70 19.07 23.13
CA LYS A 158 -12.71 18.65 24.14
C LYS A 158 -12.82 19.42 25.46
N GLU A 159 -13.24 20.68 25.42
CA GLU A 159 -13.35 21.55 26.59
C GLU A 159 -14.51 21.16 27.52
N LEU A 160 -15.58 20.58 26.96
CA LEU A 160 -16.76 20.14 27.71
C LEU A 160 -16.61 18.73 28.28
N ASN A 161 -15.53 18.03 27.94
CA ASN A 161 -15.24 16.65 28.35
C ASN A 161 -16.39 15.67 28.04
N GLU A 162 -17.16 15.94 26.99
CA GLU A 162 -18.29 15.13 26.53
C GLU A 162 -17.84 13.87 25.77
N ASP A 163 -18.78 12.95 25.56
CA ASP A 163 -18.62 11.79 24.69
C ASP A 163 -18.58 12.21 23.22
N THR A 164 -17.86 11.46 22.38
CA THR A 164 -17.84 11.72 20.94
C THR A 164 -19.23 11.46 20.35
N ALA A 165 -19.83 12.50 19.77
CA ALA A 165 -21.07 12.40 19.02
C ALA A 165 -20.80 11.83 17.62
N VAL A 166 -21.72 10.99 17.14
CA VAL A 166 -21.70 10.42 15.78
C VAL A 166 -22.94 10.88 15.04
N GLU A 167 -22.74 11.55 13.92
CA GLU A 167 -23.81 12.00 13.01
C GLU A 167 -23.71 11.23 11.69
N VAL A 168 -24.84 10.69 11.22
CA VAL A 168 -24.95 10.10 9.87
C VAL A 168 -25.22 11.23 8.90
N VAL A 169 -24.30 11.45 7.96
CA VAL A 169 -24.36 12.60 7.04
C VAL A 169 -25.12 12.26 5.76
N ALA A 170 -25.03 11.02 5.28
CA ALA A 170 -25.82 10.40 4.22
C ALA A 170 -25.40 8.93 4.07
#